data_AF-A0A0M2LT85-F1
#
_entry.id   AF-A0A0M2LT85-F1
#
_cell.length_a   1.000
_cell.length_b   1.000
_cell.length_c   1.000
_cell.angle_alpha   90.00
_cell.angle_beta   90.00
_cell.angle_gamma   90.00
#
_symmetry.space_group_name_H-M   'P 1'
#
loop_
_entity.id
_entity.type
_entity.pdbx_description
1 polymer ?
#
loop_
_entity_poly.entity_id
_entity_poly.type
_entity_poly.pdbx_seq_one_letter_code
_entity_poly.pdbx_strand_id
1 'polypeptide(L)'
;MLYRAQRAGSWEWLDVNLQIDTDGPEWTDSLYGEMTGTIAPELAAMEASDGHPVIEEWSTLIHAETDTDRRWTGIVSEAVPEGKDLKITVIEWAGYPDGLTFDGRIWGVRADPADLVRQLWTNLQSHAGGDLGVTVTGSTPVRLGSDSSDKAFAAKAAMKAAKAALDARTKPRKAKEAEIQKVSKPYATDLKTLEAARKAQADEVARLVKAKAPAGTITAAKAVLTTRQNAVKAKRTARDAALTPLKTQLASLKAAEEAAKKPYETAQAASQKADERERADGGAWRRLPADNPDAWQILRDLCTEVGMSFTTHTKRTEGKPQLELRLHYPALGSYRDDLVFQQGINIVSPLKPASTGEYASEVIVLGAGEGDAAIRQTVSTPDHRLRRNVIVDDKRITTAAKAGAVARAELAARTADLTIGEITVRDHPMCALWSWQVGDVILVQGQVPHLGRVAIKHRIKSWRLLGDDRAVLKLERST
;
A
#
# COMPACT_ATOMS: atom_id res chain seq x y z
N MET A 1 -28.44 29.45 -6.32
CA MET A 1 -27.03 29.21 -6.72
C MET A 1 -26.88 29.49 -8.21
N LEU A 2 -25.69 29.91 -8.64
CA LEU A 2 -25.33 30.03 -10.06
C LEU A 2 -24.51 28.81 -10.47
N TYR A 3 -24.85 28.21 -11.60
CA TYR A 3 -24.11 27.08 -12.17
C TYR A 3 -23.40 27.49 -13.47
N ARG A 4 -22.18 27.00 -13.66
CA ARG A 4 -21.35 27.23 -14.85
C ARG A 4 -20.75 25.93 -15.33
N ALA A 5 -20.67 25.73 -16.64
CA ALA A 5 -20.00 24.61 -17.28
C ALA A 5 -18.65 25.04 -17.86
N GLN A 6 -17.61 24.24 -17.63
CA GLN A 6 -16.25 24.46 -18.16
C GLN A 6 -15.69 23.16 -18.73
N ARG A 7 -14.93 23.24 -19.82
CA ARG A 7 -14.24 22.09 -20.41
C ARG A 7 -12.98 21.75 -19.62
N ALA A 8 -12.82 20.48 -19.23
CA ALA A 8 -11.59 19.99 -18.63
C ALA A 8 -10.43 20.02 -19.64
N GLY A 9 -9.24 20.44 -19.21
CA GLY A 9 -8.04 20.47 -20.04
C GLY A 9 -7.86 21.74 -20.88
N SER A 10 -8.88 22.17 -21.64
CA SER A 10 -8.83 23.47 -22.35
C SER A 10 -9.22 24.65 -21.46
N TRP A 11 -10.03 24.38 -20.41
CA TRP A 11 -10.53 25.36 -19.45
C TRP A 11 -11.44 26.44 -20.07
N GLU A 12 -11.98 26.17 -21.25
CA GLU A 12 -12.95 27.03 -21.91
C GLU A 12 -14.29 26.99 -21.17
N TRP A 13 -14.90 28.15 -20.97
CA TRP A 13 -16.26 28.25 -20.43
C TRP A 13 -17.26 27.84 -21.51
N LEU A 14 -17.99 26.76 -21.25
CA LEU A 14 -19.00 26.20 -22.16
C LEU A 14 -20.34 26.89 -21.97
N ASP A 15 -20.71 27.15 -20.72
CA ASP A 15 -21.89 27.91 -20.33
C ASP A 15 -21.62 28.65 -19.01
N VAL A 16 -21.91 29.95 -18.97
CA VAL A 16 -21.69 30.81 -17.80
C VAL A 16 -22.93 31.00 -16.92
N ASN A 17 -24.07 30.45 -17.35
CA ASN A 17 -25.35 30.47 -16.64
C ASN A 17 -26.16 29.20 -16.95
N LEU A 18 -25.54 28.05 -16.66
CA LEU A 18 -26.07 26.73 -16.93
C LEU A 18 -27.42 26.55 -16.21
N GLN A 19 -28.50 26.36 -16.99
CA GLN A 19 -29.82 26.07 -16.45
C GLN A 19 -29.93 24.58 -16.13
N ILE A 20 -29.93 24.26 -14.84
CA ILE A 20 -30.02 22.89 -14.32
C ILE A 20 -31.03 22.86 -13.18
N ASP A 21 -31.97 21.91 -13.23
CA ASP A 21 -32.81 21.57 -12.08
C ASP A 21 -32.07 20.53 -11.23
N THR A 22 -31.72 20.86 -9.99
CA THR A 22 -30.76 20.06 -9.21
C THR A 22 -31.09 20.06 -7.73
N ASP A 23 -30.66 19.00 -7.05
CA ASP A 23 -30.69 18.88 -5.60
C ASP A 23 -29.54 19.62 -4.89
N GLY A 24 -28.64 20.24 -5.65
CA GLY A 24 -27.54 21.07 -5.18
C GLY A 24 -26.32 20.26 -4.73
N PRO A 25 -25.12 20.87 -4.71
CA PRO A 25 -23.88 20.18 -4.37
C PRO A 25 -23.83 19.78 -2.89
N GLU A 26 -23.37 18.55 -2.64
CA GLU A 26 -23.09 18.06 -1.29
C GLU A 26 -21.64 18.35 -0.88
N TRP A 27 -21.43 18.98 0.28
CA TRP A 27 -20.11 19.06 0.92
C TRP A 27 -19.96 17.93 1.92
N THR A 28 -18.85 17.21 1.90
CA THR A 28 -18.65 16.00 2.71
C THR A 28 -17.31 16.03 3.49
N ASP A 29 -17.24 15.32 4.62
CA ASP A 29 -16.01 15.11 5.41
C ASP A 29 -15.36 13.76 5.06
N SER A 30 -14.11 13.81 4.58
CA SER A 30 -13.31 12.64 4.13
C SER A 30 -13.93 11.82 3.00
N LEU A 31 -14.82 12.43 2.21
CA LEU A 31 -15.43 11.86 1.01
C LEU A 31 -15.44 12.93 -0.10
N TYR A 32 -15.89 12.57 -1.29
CA TYR A 32 -16.26 13.53 -2.32
C TYR A 32 -17.77 13.74 -2.30
N GLY A 33 -18.20 14.97 -2.57
CA GLY A 33 -19.61 15.31 -2.76
C GLY A 33 -20.20 14.77 -4.06
N GLU A 34 -21.53 14.71 -4.12
CA GLU A 34 -22.28 14.40 -5.34
C GLU A 34 -23.39 15.46 -5.52
N MET A 35 -23.76 15.69 -6.77
CA MET A 35 -24.91 16.49 -7.18
C MET A 35 -25.63 15.76 -8.32
N THR A 36 -26.95 15.70 -8.26
CA THR A 36 -27.76 15.20 -9.38
C THR A 36 -28.57 16.33 -9.97
N GLY A 37 -28.82 16.28 -11.28
CA GLY A 37 -29.69 17.26 -11.89
C GLY A 37 -30.20 16.86 -13.26
N THR A 38 -31.14 17.65 -13.75
CA THR A 38 -31.81 17.45 -15.03
C THR A 38 -31.62 18.69 -15.88
N ILE A 39 -31.24 18.46 -17.14
CA ILE A 39 -30.98 19.48 -18.16
C ILE A 39 -32.02 19.34 -19.27
N ALA A 40 -32.59 20.46 -19.69
CA ALA A 40 -33.58 20.51 -20.76
C ALA A 40 -32.97 20.06 -22.11
N PRO A 41 -33.76 19.43 -23.01
CA PRO A 41 -33.28 18.88 -24.28
C PRO A 41 -32.52 19.88 -25.14
N GLU A 42 -32.95 21.14 -25.15
CA GLU A 42 -32.34 22.19 -25.98
C GLU A 42 -30.90 22.44 -25.57
N LEU A 43 -30.60 22.46 -24.26
CA LEU A 43 -29.27 22.63 -23.71
C LEU A 43 -28.44 21.34 -23.82
N ALA A 44 -29.08 20.18 -23.60
CA ALA A 44 -28.43 18.88 -23.74
C ALA A 44 -27.94 18.60 -25.17
N ALA A 45 -28.60 19.16 -26.18
CA ALA A 45 -28.23 19.05 -27.59
C ALA A 45 -27.23 20.12 -28.06
N MET A 46 -26.77 21.03 -27.18
CA MET A 46 -25.82 22.08 -27.57
C MET A 46 -24.42 21.51 -27.78
N GLU A 47 -23.79 21.92 -28.88
CA GLU A 47 -22.38 21.71 -29.17
C GLU A 47 -21.59 22.96 -28.79
N ALA A 48 -20.42 22.75 -28.20
CA ALA A 48 -19.46 23.79 -27.88
C ALA A 48 -18.60 24.15 -29.11
N SER A 49 -17.77 25.19 -28.97
CA SER A 49 -16.86 25.69 -30.00
C SER A 49 -15.81 24.65 -30.46
N ASP A 50 -15.52 23.67 -29.63
CA ASP A 50 -14.62 22.54 -29.89
C ASP A 50 -15.28 21.39 -30.67
N GLY A 51 -16.59 21.49 -30.97
CA GLY A 51 -17.35 20.47 -31.68
C GLY A 51 -17.82 19.30 -30.82
N HIS A 52 -17.63 19.37 -29.49
CA HIS A 52 -18.12 18.38 -28.53
C HIS A 52 -19.39 18.89 -27.81
N PRO A 53 -20.22 18.00 -27.24
CA PRO A 53 -21.37 18.41 -26.43
C PRO A 53 -20.94 19.33 -25.27
N VAL A 54 -21.81 20.28 -24.91
CA VAL A 54 -21.64 21.12 -23.71
C VAL A 54 -21.63 20.28 -22.44
N ILE A 55 -22.40 19.19 -22.42
CA ILE A 55 -22.47 18.22 -21.33
C ILE A 55 -21.92 16.89 -21.82
N GLU A 56 -20.70 16.57 -21.41
CA GLU A 56 -19.98 15.37 -21.79
C GLU A 56 -19.30 14.75 -20.56
N GLU A 57 -19.52 13.45 -20.36
CA GLU A 57 -18.96 12.68 -19.25
C GLU A 57 -17.43 12.78 -19.21
N TRP A 58 -16.86 12.96 -18.02
CA TRP A 58 -15.42 13.07 -17.76
C TRP A 58 -14.68 14.18 -18.54
N SER A 59 -15.43 15.08 -19.16
CA SER A 59 -14.94 16.19 -20.00
C SER A 59 -15.51 17.53 -19.53
N THR A 60 -16.72 17.54 -18.96
CA THR A 60 -17.38 18.75 -18.47
C THR A 60 -17.27 18.89 -16.96
N LEU A 61 -16.79 20.04 -16.50
CA LEU A 61 -16.83 20.48 -15.11
C LEU A 61 -18.05 21.36 -14.86
N ILE A 62 -18.72 21.16 -13.74
CA ILE A 62 -19.80 22.04 -13.26
C ILE A 62 -19.33 22.75 -12.00
N HIS A 63 -19.36 24.08 -12.05
CA HIS A 63 -19.07 24.96 -10.92
C HIS A 63 -20.36 25.47 -10.32
N ALA A 64 -20.59 25.19 -9.05
CA ALA A 64 -21.66 25.76 -8.26
C ALA A 64 -21.11 26.93 -7.45
N GLU A 65 -21.61 28.12 -7.72
CA GLU A 65 -21.24 29.36 -7.06
C GLU A 65 -22.40 29.85 -6.20
N THR A 66 -22.08 30.25 -4.97
CA THR A 66 -23.00 30.97 -4.09
C THR A 66 -22.59 32.43 -4.01
N ASP A 67 -23.46 33.29 -3.47
CA ASP A 67 -23.11 34.69 -3.21
C ASP A 67 -22.04 34.83 -2.10
N THR A 68 -21.74 33.73 -1.40
CA THR A 68 -20.63 33.64 -0.45
C THR A 68 -19.36 33.15 -1.14
N ASP A 69 -18.21 33.20 -0.46
CA ASP A 69 -16.97 32.63 -1.00
C ASP A 69 -16.95 31.08 -1.05
N ARG A 70 -18.05 30.41 -0.66
CA ARG A 70 -18.18 28.95 -0.77
C ARG A 70 -18.57 28.56 -2.21
N ARG A 71 -17.69 27.76 -2.82
CA ARG A 71 -17.82 27.21 -4.16
C ARG A 71 -17.65 25.70 -4.13
N TRP A 72 -18.21 25.05 -5.13
CA TRP A 72 -18.08 23.62 -5.36
C TRP A 72 -17.80 23.39 -6.84
N THR A 73 -16.95 22.41 -7.16
CA THR A 73 -16.67 22.00 -8.54
C THR A 73 -16.82 20.49 -8.62
N GLY A 74 -17.54 20.03 -9.63
CA GLY A 74 -17.62 18.60 -9.91
C GLY A 74 -17.41 18.30 -11.38
N ILE A 75 -17.20 17.02 -11.66
CA ILE A 75 -17.03 16.43 -12.98
C ILE A 75 -18.34 15.73 -13.30
N VAL A 76 -18.91 15.98 -14.48
CA VAL A 76 -20.03 15.17 -14.98
C VAL A 76 -19.53 13.73 -15.14
N SER A 77 -19.95 12.83 -14.27
CA SER A 77 -19.52 11.42 -14.27
C SER A 77 -20.45 10.53 -15.07
N GLU A 78 -21.71 10.95 -15.21
CA GLU A 78 -22.76 10.21 -15.90
C GLU A 78 -23.76 11.18 -16.53
N ALA A 79 -24.21 10.89 -17.74
CA ALA A 79 -25.22 11.64 -18.47
C ALA A 79 -26.19 10.67 -19.18
N VAL A 80 -27.37 10.47 -18.60
CA VAL A 80 -28.37 9.50 -19.06
C VAL A 80 -29.63 10.21 -19.57
N PRO A 81 -30.13 9.89 -20.78
CA PRO A 81 -31.43 10.39 -21.23
C PRO A 81 -32.57 9.92 -20.31
N GLU A 82 -33.38 10.85 -19.82
CA GLU A 82 -34.58 10.58 -19.01
C GLU A 82 -35.80 11.20 -19.71
N GLY A 83 -36.45 10.39 -20.55
CA GLY A 83 -37.53 10.87 -21.42
C GLY A 83 -37.01 11.84 -22.46
N LYS A 84 -37.36 13.13 -22.32
CA LYS A 84 -36.88 14.22 -23.20
C LYS A 84 -35.74 15.01 -22.59
N ASP A 85 -35.50 14.87 -21.29
CA ASP A 85 -34.48 15.63 -20.57
C ASP A 85 -33.21 14.77 -20.43
N LEU A 86 -32.09 15.40 -20.10
CA LEU A 86 -30.83 14.73 -19.78
C LEU A 86 -30.62 14.75 -18.27
N LYS A 87 -30.62 13.58 -17.65
CA LYS A 87 -30.25 13.42 -16.25
C LYS A 87 -28.74 13.30 -16.14
N ILE A 88 -28.13 14.06 -15.24
CA ILE A 88 -26.70 14.00 -14.99
C ILE A 88 -26.39 13.68 -13.53
N THR A 89 -25.28 12.97 -13.34
CA THR A 89 -24.61 12.80 -12.05
C THR A 89 -23.28 13.55 -12.11
N VAL A 90 -23.01 14.33 -11.07
CA VAL A 90 -21.79 15.13 -10.98
C VAL A 90 -21.08 14.78 -9.68
N ILE A 91 -19.89 14.22 -9.78
CA ILE A 91 -19.04 13.94 -8.61
C ILE A 91 -18.09 15.10 -8.37
N GLU A 92 -17.85 15.46 -7.12
CA GLU A 92 -16.87 16.48 -6.79
C GLU A 92 -15.48 16.07 -7.31
N TRP A 93 -14.65 17.04 -7.71
CA TRP A 93 -13.32 16.79 -8.29
C TRP A 93 -12.42 15.89 -7.43
N ALA A 94 -12.61 15.85 -6.12
CA ALA A 94 -11.85 14.97 -5.22
C ALA A 94 -12.14 13.48 -5.45
N GLY A 95 -13.25 13.15 -6.14
CA GLY A 95 -13.62 11.81 -6.57
C GLY A 95 -13.03 11.37 -7.90
N TYR A 96 -12.29 12.25 -8.62
CA TYR A 96 -11.55 11.85 -9.82
C TYR A 96 -10.68 10.58 -9.67
N PRO A 97 -10.01 10.33 -8.52
CA PRO A 97 -9.24 9.10 -8.32
C PRO A 97 -10.07 7.81 -8.21
N ASP A 98 -11.39 7.89 -8.05
CA ASP A 98 -12.24 6.72 -7.80
C ASP A 98 -12.41 5.86 -9.05
N GLY A 99 -12.06 4.58 -8.94
CA GLY A 99 -12.00 3.65 -10.07
C GLY A 99 -10.74 3.75 -10.92
N LEU A 100 -9.85 4.73 -10.66
CA LEU A 100 -8.56 4.83 -11.35
C LEU A 100 -7.52 3.90 -10.73
N THR A 101 -6.91 3.07 -11.55
CA THR A 101 -5.73 2.31 -11.13
C THR A 101 -4.55 3.25 -10.97
N PHE A 102 -3.94 3.25 -9.79
CA PHE A 102 -2.73 4.00 -9.53
C PHE A 102 -1.52 3.29 -10.14
N ASP A 103 -0.89 3.94 -11.12
CA ASP A 103 0.25 3.42 -11.88
C ASP A 103 1.60 4.04 -11.46
N GLY A 104 1.56 4.95 -10.49
CA GLY A 104 2.73 5.60 -9.92
C GLY A 104 3.39 4.78 -8.82
N ARG A 105 4.41 5.38 -8.20
CA ARG A 105 5.01 4.87 -6.97
C ARG A 105 4.81 5.90 -5.87
N ILE A 106 4.18 5.49 -4.77
CA ILE A 106 4.22 6.24 -3.51
C ILE A 106 5.23 5.56 -2.59
N TRP A 107 6.11 6.35 -2.01
CA TRP A 107 7.15 5.86 -1.12
C TRP A 107 7.42 6.84 0.01
N GLY A 108 7.56 6.31 1.23
CA GLY A 108 7.86 7.12 2.40
C GLY A 108 8.56 6.34 3.52
N VAL A 109 9.69 6.87 3.98
CA VAL A 109 10.34 6.45 5.23
C VAL A 109 10.12 7.55 6.25
N ARG A 110 9.42 7.24 7.35
CA ARG A 110 8.97 8.25 8.30
C ARG A 110 8.29 9.43 7.60
N ALA A 111 7.50 9.15 6.57
CA ALA A 111 6.86 10.18 5.78
C ALA A 111 5.62 10.73 6.50
N ASP A 112 5.33 12.01 6.30
CA ASP A 112 4.03 12.57 6.64
C ASP A 112 2.98 11.99 5.67
N PRO A 113 1.87 11.41 6.16
CA PRO A 113 0.69 11.09 5.35
C PRO A 113 0.32 12.17 4.33
N ALA A 114 0.44 13.45 4.68
CA ALA A 114 0.18 14.54 3.74
C ALA A 114 1.11 14.55 2.52
N ASP A 115 2.37 14.17 2.69
CA ASP A 115 3.32 14.03 1.58
C ASP A 115 2.99 12.82 0.70
N LEU A 116 2.41 11.76 1.28
CA LEU A 116 1.96 10.59 0.52
C LEU A 116 0.74 10.94 -0.36
N VAL A 117 -0.20 11.72 0.17
CA VAL A 117 -1.34 12.24 -0.62
C VAL A 117 -0.88 13.22 -1.70
N ARG A 118 0.16 14.03 -1.45
CA ARG A 118 0.79 14.87 -2.49
C ARG A 118 1.40 14.04 -3.61
N GLN A 119 2.08 12.94 -3.28
CA GLN A 119 2.62 12.01 -4.30
C GLN A 119 1.51 11.40 -5.15
N LEU A 120 0.40 10.99 -4.53
CA LEU A 120 -0.79 10.48 -5.23
C LEU A 120 -1.30 11.50 -6.26
N TRP A 121 -1.63 12.73 -5.83
CA TRP A 121 -2.14 13.77 -6.73
C TRP A 121 -1.12 14.22 -7.77
N THR A 122 0.17 14.23 -7.43
CA THR A 122 1.23 14.54 -8.40
C THR A 122 1.27 13.52 -9.54
N ASN A 123 1.09 12.23 -9.26
CA ASN A 123 1.02 11.21 -10.30
C ASN A 123 -0.28 11.31 -11.11
N LEU A 124 -1.44 11.49 -10.47
CA LEU A 124 -2.71 11.64 -11.17
C LEU A 124 -2.68 12.81 -12.17
N GLN A 125 -2.12 13.95 -11.76
CA GLN A 125 -2.00 15.13 -12.61
C GLN A 125 -0.86 15.07 -13.63
N SER A 126 0.01 14.04 -13.57
CA SER A 126 1.07 13.87 -14.57
C SER A 126 0.56 13.25 -15.87
N HIS A 127 -0.65 12.67 -15.84
CA HIS A 127 -1.28 12.05 -17.00
C HIS A 127 -1.90 13.07 -17.94
N ALA A 128 -1.92 12.76 -19.24
CA ALA A 128 -2.60 13.58 -20.23
C ALA A 128 -4.11 13.68 -19.89
N GLY A 129 -4.62 14.90 -19.74
CA GLY A 129 -6.00 15.15 -19.33
C GLY A 129 -6.29 14.97 -17.83
N GLY A 130 -5.32 14.52 -17.01
CA GLY A 130 -5.49 14.33 -15.57
C GLY A 130 -5.18 15.55 -14.70
N ASP A 131 -4.60 16.60 -15.29
CA ASP A 131 -4.17 17.79 -14.55
C ASP A 131 -5.34 18.75 -14.23
N LEU A 132 -6.06 18.47 -13.15
CA LEU A 132 -7.19 19.28 -12.68
C LEU A 132 -6.80 20.55 -11.90
N GLY A 133 -5.51 20.76 -11.59
CA GLY A 133 -5.06 21.93 -10.81
C GLY A 133 -5.29 21.79 -9.30
N VAL A 134 -5.34 20.56 -8.82
CA VAL A 134 -5.40 20.17 -7.41
C VAL A 134 -4.08 20.45 -6.70
N THR A 135 -4.22 21.08 -5.54
CA THR A 135 -3.16 21.31 -4.56
C THR A 135 -3.52 20.64 -3.25
N VAL A 136 -2.57 19.94 -2.63
CA VAL A 136 -2.79 19.26 -1.34
C VAL A 136 -2.09 20.04 -0.22
N THR A 137 -2.87 20.55 0.72
CA THR A 137 -2.40 21.35 1.86
C THR A 137 -2.64 20.63 3.19
N GLY A 138 -2.00 21.13 4.26
CA GLY A 138 -2.03 20.50 5.58
C GLY A 138 -0.83 19.59 5.86
N SER A 139 -0.69 19.17 7.11
CA SER A 139 0.36 18.26 7.58
C SER A 139 -0.15 17.48 8.78
N THR A 140 0.53 16.38 9.10
CA THR A 140 0.24 15.59 10.30
C THR A 140 1.49 15.45 11.16
N PRO A 141 1.37 15.19 12.48
CA PRO A 141 2.49 14.81 13.32
C PRO A 141 2.85 13.32 13.20
N VAL A 142 2.05 12.52 12.48
CA VAL A 142 2.24 11.06 12.32
C VAL A 142 3.30 10.78 11.26
N ARG A 143 4.14 9.76 11.48
CA ARG A 143 5.24 9.41 10.57
C ARG A 143 5.12 7.93 10.19
N LEU A 144 4.80 7.66 8.93
CA LEU A 144 4.59 6.32 8.40
C LEU A 144 5.86 5.74 7.77
N GLY A 145 6.02 4.42 7.91
CA GLY A 145 7.15 3.67 7.34
C GLY A 145 8.43 3.71 8.17
N SER A 146 9.22 2.65 8.05
CA SER A 146 10.54 2.47 8.66
C SER A 146 11.66 2.58 7.62
N ASP A 147 12.91 2.78 8.07
CA ASP A 147 14.09 2.77 7.21
C ASP A 147 14.58 1.35 6.87
N SER A 148 13.83 0.31 7.28
CA SER A 148 14.23 -1.08 7.14
C SER A 148 14.26 -1.53 5.67
N SER A 149 13.39 -0.99 4.81
CA SER A 149 13.46 -1.25 3.36
C SER A 149 14.73 -0.70 2.73
N ASP A 150 15.16 0.51 3.10
CA ASP A 150 16.40 1.11 2.60
C ASP A 150 17.62 0.30 3.07
N LYS A 151 17.61 -0.14 4.33
CA LYS A 151 18.64 -1.03 4.90
C LYS A 151 18.67 -2.38 4.20
N ALA A 152 17.52 -2.98 3.91
CA ALA A 152 17.43 -4.24 3.19
C ALA A 152 17.96 -4.12 1.76
N PHE A 153 17.62 -3.03 1.06
CA PHE A 153 18.16 -2.74 -0.26
C PHE A 153 19.69 -2.58 -0.25
N ALA A 154 20.23 -1.77 0.67
CA ALA A 154 21.66 -1.57 0.82
C ALA A 154 22.41 -2.87 1.17
N ALA A 155 21.84 -3.69 2.07
CA ALA A 155 22.43 -4.97 2.47
C ALA A 155 22.43 -5.99 1.31
N LYS A 156 21.35 -6.05 0.51
CA LYS A 156 21.29 -6.87 -0.71
C LYS A 156 22.33 -6.44 -1.75
N ALA A 157 22.50 -5.14 -1.94
CA ALA A 157 23.53 -4.60 -2.85
C ALA A 157 24.94 -5.00 -2.39
N ALA A 158 25.23 -4.88 -1.09
CA ALA A 158 26.50 -5.30 -0.51
C ALA A 158 26.74 -6.82 -0.65
N MET A 159 25.71 -7.64 -0.41
CA MET A 159 25.77 -9.10 -0.60
C MET A 159 26.07 -9.46 -2.07
N LYS A 160 25.39 -8.81 -3.03
CA LYS A 160 25.63 -9.02 -4.46
C LYS A 160 27.06 -8.66 -4.86
N ALA A 161 27.60 -7.54 -4.34
CA ALA A 161 28.99 -7.15 -4.58
C ALA A 161 29.99 -8.15 -3.98
N ALA A 162 29.76 -8.60 -2.75
CA ALA A 162 30.60 -9.61 -2.09
C ALA A 162 30.55 -10.96 -2.82
N LYS A 163 29.37 -11.35 -3.31
CA LYS A 163 29.19 -12.55 -4.14
C LYS A 163 29.98 -12.47 -5.45
N ALA A 164 29.91 -11.33 -6.15
CA ALA A 164 30.69 -11.12 -7.36
C ALA A 164 32.20 -11.22 -7.10
N ALA A 165 32.67 -10.66 -5.96
CA ALA A 165 34.06 -10.74 -5.54
C ALA A 165 34.51 -12.17 -5.21
N LEU A 166 33.64 -12.99 -4.60
CA LEU A 166 33.88 -14.42 -4.36
C LEU A 166 33.93 -15.19 -5.69
N ASP A 167 32.94 -15.00 -6.55
CA ASP A 167 32.85 -15.69 -7.85
C ASP A 167 34.06 -15.37 -8.75
N ALA A 168 34.61 -14.15 -8.68
CA ALA A 168 35.84 -13.76 -9.37
C ALA A 168 37.08 -14.54 -8.92
N ARG A 169 37.10 -15.09 -7.69
CA ARG A 169 38.21 -15.90 -7.14
C ARG A 169 37.98 -17.40 -7.32
N THR A 170 36.73 -17.83 -7.18
CA THR A 170 36.32 -19.23 -7.38
C THR A 170 36.58 -19.69 -8.82
N LYS A 171 36.35 -18.84 -9.82
CA LYS A 171 36.55 -19.17 -11.24
C LYS A 171 38.00 -19.58 -11.56
N PRO A 172 39.03 -18.75 -11.28
CA PRO A 172 40.43 -19.14 -11.47
C PRO A 172 40.84 -20.40 -10.68
N ARG A 173 40.36 -20.58 -9.44
CA ARG A 173 40.66 -21.78 -8.65
C ARG A 173 40.15 -23.04 -9.35
N LYS A 174 38.88 -23.06 -9.78
CA LYS A 174 38.29 -24.19 -10.51
C LYS A 174 39.04 -24.48 -11.81
N ALA A 175 39.44 -23.44 -12.54
CA ALA A 175 40.24 -23.60 -13.75
C ALA A 175 41.60 -24.25 -13.45
N LYS A 176 42.27 -23.83 -12.36
CA LYS A 176 43.56 -24.40 -11.94
C LYS A 176 43.44 -25.84 -11.45
N GLU A 177 42.36 -26.21 -10.75
CA GLU A 177 42.08 -27.61 -10.40
C GLU A 177 41.89 -28.49 -11.63
N ALA A 178 41.16 -27.99 -12.64
CA ALA A 178 40.99 -28.70 -13.90
C ALA A 178 42.32 -28.87 -14.65
N GLU A 179 43.20 -27.86 -14.62
CA GLU A 179 44.54 -27.94 -15.19
C GLU A 179 45.40 -29.00 -14.48
N ILE A 180 45.40 -29.02 -13.15
CA ILE A 180 46.09 -30.05 -12.35
C ILE A 180 45.57 -31.44 -12.71
N GLN A 181 44.26 -31.62 -12.83
CA GLN A 181 43.67 -32.91 -13.24
C GLN A 181 44.15 -33.32 -14.63
N LYS A 182 44.14 -32.40 -15.61
CA LYS A 182 44.61 -32.64 -16.97
C LYS A 182 46.08 -33.05 -17.03
N VAL A 183 46.95 -32.39 -16.26
CA VAL A 183 48.38 -32.71 -16.17
C VAL A 183 48.62 -34.02 -15.42
N SER A 184 47.88 -34.30 -14.35
CA SER A 184 48.10 -35.48 -13.50
C SER A 184 47.68 -36.80 -14.15
N LYS A 185 46.64 -36.79 -15.00
CA LYS A 185 46.02 -38.00 -15.57
C LYS A 185 46.98 -38.86 -16.41
N PRO A 186 47.80 -38.31 -17.34
CA PRO A 186 48.80 -39.10 -18.07
C PRO A 186 49.83 -39.78 -17.15
N TYR A 187 50.34 -39.07 -16.15
CA TYR A 187 51.30 -39.65 -15.20
C TYR A 187 50.68 -40.78 -14.37
N ALA A 188 49.41 -40.66 -13.98
CA ALA A 188 48.72 -41.74 -13.26
C ALA A 188 48.61 -43.00 -14.11
N THR A 189 48.26 -42.86 -15.40
CA THR A 189 48.22 -43.98 -16.35
C THR A 189 49.60 -44.60 -16.55
N ASP A 190 50.63 -43.79 -16.81
CA ASP A 190 52.00 -44.28 -17.04
C ASP A 190 52.58 -44.97 -15.81
N LEU A 191 52.36 -44.41 -14.61
CA LEU A 191 52.81 -45.02 -13.36
C LEU A 191 52.12 -46.36 -13.11
N LYS A 192 50.82 -46.48 -13.40
CA LYS A 192 50.10 -47.75 -13.30
C LYS A 192 50.74 -48.83 -14.17
N THR A 193 51.07 -48.50 -15.42
CA THR A 193 51.73 -49.43 -16.36
C THR A 193 53.15 -49.80 -15.89
N LEU A 194 53.95 -48.82 -15.51
CA LEU A 194 55.33 -49.04 -15.05
C LEU A 194 55.37 -49.84 -13.74
N GLU A 195 54.43 -49.62 -12.82
CA GLU A 195 54.33 -50.36 -11.56
C GLU A 195 53.88 -51.80 -11.76
N ALA A 196 52.94 -52.05 -12.69
CA ALA A 196 52.56 -53.40 -13.09
C ALA A 196 53.75 -54.16 -13.69
N ALA A 197 54.51 -53.53 -14.59
CA ALA A 197 55.72 -54.12 -15.17
C ALA A 197 56.79 -54.37 -14.10
N ARG A 198 57.01 -53.43 -13.16
CA ARG A 198 57.95 -53.61 -12.04
C ARG A 198 57.53 -54.80 -11.18
N LYS A 199 56.24 -54.93 -10.85
CA LYS A 199 55.71 -56.04 -10.04
C LYS A 199 55.93 -57.39 -10.73
N ALA A 200 55.55 -57.51 -12.00
CA ALA A 200 55.77 -58.73 -12.77
C ALA A 200 57.25 -59.16 -12.81
N GLN A 201 58.18 -58.19 -12.91
CA GLN A 201 59.62 -58.47 -12.85
C GLN A 201 60.09 -58.90 -11.46
N ALA A 202 59.53 -58.31 -10.40
CA ALA A 202 59.85 -58.70 -9.03
C ALA A 202 59.39 -60.13 -8.74
N ASP A 203 58.20 -60.50 -9.21
CA ASP A 203 57.64 -61.85 -9.10
C ASP A 203 58.53 -62.86 -9.87
N GLU A 204 59.03 -62.50 -11.05
CA GLU A 204 59.95 -63.33 -11.83
C GLU A 204 61.31 -63.54 -11.13
N VAL A 205 61.89 -62.49 -10.54
CA VAL A 205 63.11 -62.62 -9.73
C VAL A 205 62.87 -63.55 -8.54
N ALA A 206 61.75 -63.41 -7.84
CA ALA A 206 61.39 -64.29 -6.73
C ALA A 206 61.22 -65.76 -7.17
N ARG A 207 60.60 -65.99 -8.33
CA ARG A 207 60.47 -67.31 -8.94
C ARG A 207 61.82 -67.95 -9.26
N LEU A 208 62.73 -67.21 -9.91
CA LEU A 208 64.07 -67.69 -10.27
C LEU A 208 64.94 -67.99 -9.04
N VAL A 209 64.84 -67.18 -7.98
CA VAL A 209 65.51 -67.42 -6.69
C VAL A 209 64.98 -68.69 -6.03
N LYS A 210 63.65 -68.87 -5.97
CA LYS A 210 63.02 -70.07 -5.41
C LYS A 210 63.40 -71.34 -6.18
N ALA A 211 63.53 -71.23 -7.51
CA ALA A 211 63.92 -72.33 -8.40
C ALA A 211 65.42 -72.65 -8.40
N LYS A 212 66.26 -71.93 -7.63
CA LYS A 212 67.72 -72.07 -7.61
C LYS A 212 68.35 -71.97 -9.01
N ALA A 213 67.82 -71.07 -9.85
CA ALA A 213 68.34 -70.85 -11.19
C ALA A 213 69.83 -70.40 -11.16
N PRO A 214 70.59 -70.54 -12.27
CA PRO A 214 71.98 -70.11 -12.33
C PRO A 214 72.17 -68.65 -11.89
N ALA A 215 73.25 -68.37 -11.14
CA ALA A 215 73.50 -67.06 -10.56
C ALA A 215 73.52 -65.93 -11.60
N GLY A 216 74.03 -66.20 -12.81
CA GLY A 216 74.01 -65.24 -13.93
C GLY A 216 72.58 -64.85 -14.36
N THR A 217 71.65 -65.80 -14.36
CA THR A 217 70.24 -65.58 -14.74
C THR A 217 69.50 -64.75 -13.70
N ILE A 218 69.72 -65.03 -12.41
CA ILE A 218 69.16 -64.23 -11.30
C ILE A 218 69.72 -62.79 -11.34
N THR A 219 71.01 -62.65 -11.65
CA THR A 219 71.69 -61.35 -11.73
C THR A 219 71.13 -60.51 -12.89
N ALA A 220 70.95 -61.10 -14.07
CA ALA A 220 70.33 -60.44 -15.21
C ALA A 220 68.87 -60.01 -14.90
N ALA A 221 68.07 -60.87 -14.28
CA ALA A 221 66.70 -60.55 -13.91
C ALA A 221 66.61 -59.43 -12.85
N LYS A 222 67.55 -59.38 -11.90
CA LYS A 222 67.69 -58.28 -10.93
C LYS A 222 68.08 -56.97 -11.60
N ALA A 223 68.98 -56.99 -12.59
CA ALA A 223 69.34 -55.80 -13.36
C ALA A 223 68.11 -55.19 -14.07
N VAL A 224 67.26 -56.02 -14.69
CA VAL A 224 66.00 -55.58 -15.30
C VAL A 224 65.03 -55.00 -14.27
N LEU A 225 64.95 -55.60 -13.07
CA LEU A 225 64.13 -55.07 -11.97
C LEU A 225 64.62 -53.67 -11.54
N THR A 226 65.93 -53.48 -11.38
CA THR A 226 66.53 -52.17 -11.05
C THR A 226 66.20 -51.13 -12.12
N THR A 227 66.30 -51.48 -13.42
CA THR A 227 65.90 -50.58 -14.52
C THR A 227 64.44 -50.17 -14.42
N ARG A 228 63.52 -51.11 -14.15
CA ARG A 228 62.09 -50.81 -13.97
C ARG A 228 61.81 -49.96 -12.72
N GLN A 229 62.54 -50.19 -11.63
CA GLN A 229 62.47 -49.35 -10.43
C GLN A 229 62.91 -47.90 -10.72
N ASN A 230 64.02 -47.74 -11.44
CA ASN A 230 64.52 -46.43 -11.86
C ASN A 230 63.54 -45.70 -12.78
N ALA A 231 62.89 -46.42 -13.72
CA ALA A 231 61.86 -45.86 -14.58
C ALA A 231 60.64 -45.33 -13.80
N VAL A 232 60.15 -46.10 -12.80
CA VAL A 232 59.07 -45.65 -11.90
C VAL A 232 59.51 -44.41 -11.12
N LYS A 233 60.72 -44.42 -10.55
CA LYS A 233 61.25 -43.29 -9.78
C LYS A 233 61.37 -42.03 -10.64
N ALA A 234 61.96 -42.13 -11.82
CA ALA A 234 62.09 -41.01 -12.76
C ALA A 234 60.72 -40.44 -13.16
N LYS A 235 59.73 -41.29 -13.41
CA LYS A 235 58.38 -40.84 -13.76
C LYS A 235 57.66 -40.15 -12.59
N ARG A 236 57.85 -40.62 -11.35
CA ARG A 236 57.35 -39.94 -10.14
C ARG A 236 58.00 -38.56 -9.98
N THR A 237 59.32 -38.46 -10.13
CA THR A 237 60.03 -37.18 -10.09
C THR A 237 59.52 -36.21 -11.16
N ALA A 238 59.32 -36.69 -12.40
CA ALA A 238 58.79 -35.86 -13.48
C ALA A 238 57.35 -35.39 -13.21
N ARG A 239 56.49 -36.25 -12.64
CA ARG A 239 55.14 -35.88 -12.21
C ARG A 239 55.19 -34.78 -11.15
N ASP A 240 56.02 -34.96 -10.12
CA ASP A 240 56.09 -34.02 -9.00
C ASP A 240 56.67 -32.68 -9.46
N ALA A 241 57.68 -32.68 -10.32
CA ALA A 241 58.20 -31.46 -10.95
C ALA A 241 57.12 -30.71 -11.76
N ALA A 242 56.26 -31.43 -12.50
CA ALA A 242 55.17 -30.83 -13.27
C ALA A 242 54.01 -30.31 -12.39
N LEU A 243 53.67 -31.01 -11.30
CA LEU A 243 52.50 -30.68 -10.48
C LEU A 243 52.80 -29.69 -9.34
N THR A 244 54.04 -29.63 -8.85
CA THR A 244 54.41 -28.74 -7.74
C THR A 244 54.08 -27.26 -8.00
N PRO A 245 54.47 -26.63 -9.11
CA PRO A 245 54.15 -25.22 -9.35
C PRO A 245 52.65 -24.95 -9.45
N LEU A 246 51.89 -25.88 -10.06
CA LEU A 246 50.44 -25.78 -10.17
C LEU A 246 49.74 -25.90 -8.81
N LYS A 247 50.22 -26.82 -7.95
CA LYS A 247 49.73 -26.98 -6.57
C LYS A 247 50.00 -25.73 -5.73
N THR A 248 51.17 -25.10 -5.88
CA THR A 248 51.49 -23.84 -5.22
C THR A 248 50.55 -22.72 -5.67
N GLN A 249 50.31 -22.57 -6.97
CA GLN A 249 49.33 -21.61 -7.49
C GLN A 249 47.91 -21.89 -6.98
N LEU A 250 47.50 -23.16 -6.93
CA LEU A 250 46.19 -23.55 -6.39
C LEU A 250 46.07 -23.20 -4.91
N ALA A 251 47.12 -23.38 -4.11
CA ALA A 251 47.13 -23.00 -2.70
C ALA A 251 46.92 -21.48 -2.53
N SER A 252 47.59 -20.66 -3.33
CA SER A 252 47.38 -19.21 -3.32
C SER A 252 45.96 -18.81 -3.73
N LEU A 253 45.38 -19.47 -4.74
CA LEU A 253 44.00 -19.23 -5.17
C LEU A 253 42.98 -19.65 -4.11
N LYS A 254 43.22 -20.78 -3.41
CA LYS A 254 42.39 -21.21 -2.28
C LYS A 254 42.43 -20.22 -1.13
N ALA A 255 43.61 -19.70 -0.78
CA ALA A 255 43.75 -18.68 0.25
C ALA A 255 42.99 -17.38 -0.12
N ALA A 256 43.07 -16.97 -1.40
CA ALA A 256 42.35 -15.80 -1.88
C ALA A 256 40.82 -15.99 -1.84
N GLU A 257 40.30 -17.16 -2.22
CA GLU A 257 38.88 -17.51 -2.13
C GLU A 257 38.40 -17.51 -0.68
N GLU A 258 39.14 -18.15 0.23
CA GLU A 258 38.78 -18.21 1.65
C GLU A 258 38.70 -16.81 2.27
N ALA A 259 39.62 -15.91 1.91
CA ALA A 259 39.57 -14.51 2.32
C ALA A 259 38.34 -13.75 1.82
N ALA A 260 37.76 -14.13 0.67
CA ALA A 260 36.55 -13.52 0.11
C ALA A 260 35.25 -14.19 0.59
N LYS A 261 35.33 -15.42 1.11
CA LYS A 261 34.19 -16.17 1.63
C LYS A 261 33.59 -15.50 2.87
N LYS A 262 34.42 -15.12 3.84
CA LYS A 262 33.98 -14.47 5.07
C LYS A 262 33.22 -13.15 4.85
N PRO A 263 33.68 -12.21 3.99
CA PRO A 263 32.90 -11.04 3.60
C PRO A 263 31.53 -11.37 2.98
N TYR A 264 31.47 -12.40 2.11
CA TYR A 264 30.21 -12.84 1.51
C TYR A 264 29.24 -13.39 2.56
N GLU A 265 29.69 -14.29 3.45
CA GLU A 265 28.86 -14.84 4.53
C GLU A 265 28.35 -13.73 5.47
N THR A 266 29.21 -12.76 5.79
CA THR A 266 28.85 -11.60 6.62
C THR A 266 27.78 -10.75 5.93
N ALA A 267 27.96 -10.44 4.65
CA ALA A 267 27.00 -9.64 3.88
C ALA A 267 25.68 -10.40 3.66
N GLN A 268 25.74 -11.73 3.49
CA GLN A 268 24.56 -12.59 3.40
C GLN A 268 23.75 -12.57 4.70
N ALA A 269 24.41 -12.74 5.85
CA ALA A 269 23.75 -12.67 7.15
C ALA A 269 23.15 -11.28 7.42
N ALA A 270 23.86 -10.21 7.04
CA ALA A 270 23.35 -8.84 7.14
C ALA A 270 22.12 -8.61 6.26
N SER A 271 22.13 -9.12 5.02
CA SER A 271 20.97 -9.06 4.12
C SER A 271 19.77 -9.81 4.68
N GLN A 272 19.96 -11.02 5.22
CA GLN A 272 18.89 -11.81 5.84
C GLN A 272 18.28 -11.09 7.04
N LYS A 273 19.12 -10.56 7.93
CA LYS A 273 18.67 -9.80 9.10
C LYS A 273 17.91 -8.53 8.71
N ALA A 274 18.35 -7.84 7.65
CA ALA A 274 17.65 -6.66 7.16
C ALA A 274 16.30 -7.01 6.53
N ASP A 275 16.21 -8.11 5.77
CA ASP A 275 14.96 -8.63 5.22
C ASP A 275 13.97 -9.05 6.31
N GLU A 276 14.46 -9.73 7.37
CA GLU A 276 13.65 -10.09 8.54
C GLU A 276 13.11 -8.85 9.24
N ARG A 277 13.93 -7.81 9.38
CA ARG A 277 13.52 -6.55 10.00
C ARG A 277 12.46 -5.83 9.17
N GLU A 278 12.64 -5.73 7.85
CA GLU A 278 11.66 -5.15 6.93
C GLU A 278 10.32 -5.89 7.02
N ARG A 279 10.35 -7.23 7.05
CA ARG A 279 9.11 -8.03 7.22
C ARG A 279 8.44 -7.82 8.56
N ALA A 280 9.22 -7.63 9.63
CA ALA A 280 8.70 -7.46 10.98
C ALA A 280 8.06 -6.09 11.23
N ASP A 281 8.61 -5.02 10.65
CA ASP A 281 8.10 -3.65 10.84
C ASP A 281 7.35 -3.07 9.63
N GLY A 282 7.19 -3.86 8.56
CA GLY A 282 6.49 -3.46 7.35
C GLY A 282 7.33 -2.64 6.37
N GLY A 283 8.53 -2.19 6.78
CA GLY A 283 9.41 -1.39 5.94
C GLY A 283 8.90 0.02 5.68
N ALA A 284 9.37 0.61 4.59
CA ALA A 284 8.87 1.89 4.10
C ALA A 284 7.39 1.78 3.72
N TRP A 285 6.62 2.83 4.01
CA TRP A 285 5.24 2.88 3.53
C TRP A 285 5.28 3.03 2.01
N ARG A 286 4.56 2.14 1.30
CA ARG A 286 4.59 2.12 -0.16
C ARG A 286 3.29 1.66 -0.78
N ARG A 287 3.04 2.19 -1.98
CA ARG A 287 2.10 1.66 -2.98
C ARG A 287 2.85 1.58 -4.29
N LEU A 288 2.84 0.40 -4.91
CA LEU A 288 3.56 0.11 -6.13
C LEU A 288 2.59 -0.12 -7.29
N PRO A 289 2.98 0.21 -8.53
CA PRO A 289 2.12 -0.01 -9.71
C PRO A 289 1.73 -1.48 -9.88
N ALA A 290 2.65 -2.39 -9.52
CA ALA A 290 2.44 -3.83 -9.65
C ALA A 290 1.28 -4.37 -8.78
N ASP A 291 0.88 -3.63 -7.75
CA ASP A 291 -0.23 -4.01 -6.87
C ASP A 291 -1.60 -3.60 -7.48
N ASN A 292 -1.59 -2.81 -8.57
CA ASN A 292 -2.76 -2.17 -9.19
C ASN A 292 -3.75 -1.59 -8.15
N PRO A 293 -3.30 -0.78 -7.18
CA PRO A 293 -4.19 -0.25 -6.18
C PRO A 293 -5.13 0.80 -6.79
N ASP A 294 -6.37 0.85 -6.34
CA ASP A 294 -7.27 1.94 -6.64
C ASP A 294 -6.77 3.25 -5.99
N ALA A 295 -6.70 4.32 -6.78
CA ALA A 295 -6.11 5.59 -6.37
C ALA A 295 -6.93 6.28 -5.26
N TRP A 296 -8.25 6.19 -5.31
CA TRP A 296 -9.12 6.69 -4.25
C TRP A 296 -8.96 5.91 -2.96
N GLN A 297 -8.87 4.58 -3.05
CA GLN A 297 -8.72 3.74 -1.87
C GLN A 297 -7.41 4.00 -1.13
N ILE A 298 -6.34 4.42 -1.83
CA ILE A 298 -5.10 4.88 -1.17
C ILE A 298 -5.36 6.06 -0.22
N LEU A 299 -6.11 7.08 -0.67
CA LEU A 299 -6.46 8.24 0.15
C LEU A 299 -7.33 7.83 1.34
N ARG A 300 -8.31 6.96 1.10
CA ARG A 300 -9.24 6.44 2.12
C ARG A 300 -8.54 5.60 3.19
N ASP A 301 -7.62 4.73 2.77
CA ASP A 301 -6.77 3.93 3.65
C ASP A 301 -5.95 4.84 4.56
N LEU A 302 -5.30 5.87 3.98
CA LEU A 302 -4.48 6.82 4.75
C LEU A 302 -5.31 7.59 5.78
N CYS A 303 -6.52 8.06 5.42
CA CYS A 303 -7.40 8.73 6.36
C CYS A 303 -7.79 7.82 7.53
N THR A 304 -8.11 6.56 7.23
CA THR A 304 -8.54 5.56 8.21
C THR A 304 -7.39 5.10 9.11
N GLU A 305 -6.21 4.80 8.54
CA GLU A 305 -5.03 4.33 9.27
C GLU A 305 -4.49 5.39 10.23
N VAL A 306 -4.50 6.66 9.81
CA VAL A 306 -3.91 7.79 10.55
C VAL A 306 -4.92 8.47 11.47
N GLY A 307 -6.22 8.39 11.17
CA GLY A 307 -7.25 9.19 11.83
C GLY A 307 -7.24 10.67 11.40
N MET A 308 -6.73 10.95 10.20
CA MET A 308 -6.84 12.28 9.58
C MET A 308 -8.14 12.40 8.77
N SER A 309 -8.57 13.62 8.49
CA SER A 309 -9.67 13.88 7.56
C SER A 309 -9.25 14.84 6.46
N PHE A 310 -10.10 15.01 5.46
CA PHE A 310 -9.89 16.03 4.44
C PHE A 310 -11.18 16.75 4.08
N THR A 311 -11.03 17.98 3.61
CA THR A 311 -12.09 18.77 2.99
C THR A 311 -11.61 19.34 1.67
N THR A 312 -12.54 19.61 0.79
CA THR A 312 -12.32 20.22 -0.52
C THR A 312 -12.59 21.72 -0.47
N HIS A 313 -11.89 22.45 -1.32
CA HIS A 313 -12.16 23.87 -1.53
C HIS A 313 -11.86 24.25 -2.97
N THR A 314 -12.78 24.99 -3.58
CA THR A 314 -12.62 25.55 -4.92
C THR A 314 -12.40 27.06 -4.81
N LYS A 315 -11.30 27.56 -5.39
CA LYS A 315 -11.06 28.99 -5.56
C LYS A 315 -11.55 29.46 -6.93
N ARG A 316 -12.05 30.70 -6.99
CA ARG A 316 -12.43 31.32 -8.27
C ARG A 316 -11.22 31.59 -9.14
N THR A 317 -11.32 31.20 -10.40
CA THR A 317 -10.32 31.46 -11.44
C THR A 317 -11.04 31.73 -12.77
N GLU A 318 -10.43 32.53 -13.64
CA GLU A 318 -10.99 32.79 -14.98
C GLU A 318 -10.66 31.68 -16.00
N GLY A 319 -9.59 30.92 -15.76
CA GLY A 319 -9.21 29.75 -16.56
C GLY A 319 -9.24 28.49 -15.72
N LYS A 320 -8.14 27.73 -15.77
CA LYS A 320 -7.99 26.47 -15.01
C LYS A 320 -8.39 26.63 -13.54
N PRO A 321 -9.28 25.77 -13.02
CA PRO A 321 -9.74 25.83 -11.64
C PRO A 321 -8.58 25.62 -10.66
N GLN A 322 -8.60 26.35 -9.55
CA GLN A 322 -7.71 26.10 -8.41
C GLN A 322 -8.45 25.30 -7.36
N LEU A 323 -8.11 24.02 -7.29
CA LEU A 323 -8.74 23.03 -6.43
C LEU A 323 -7.80 22.73 -5.26
N GLU A 324 -8.31 22.69 -4.04
CA GLU A 324 -7.52 22.49 -2.84
C GLU A 324 -8.08 21.35 -1.99
N LEU A 325 -7.27 20.31 -1.79
CA LEU A 325 -7.53 19.23 -0.85
C LEU A 325 -6.83 19.56 0.47
N ARG A 326 -7.60 19.97 1.47
CA ARG A 326 -7.09 20.35 2.79
C ARG A 326 -7.12 19.15 3.71
N LEU A 327 -5.95 18.69 4.15
CA LEU A 327 -5.81 17.63 5.14
C LEU A 327 -5.85 18.21 6.56
N HIS A 328 -6.58 17.54 7.45
CA HIS A 328 -6.78 17.94 8.84
C HIS A 328 -6.32 16.83 9.79
N TYR A 329 -5.58 17.22 10.82
CA TYR A 329 -5.19 16.31 11.91
C TYR A 329 -5.32 16.98 13.29
N PRO A 330 -6.01 16.35 14.26
CA PRO A 330 -6.96 15.24 14.08
C PRO A 330 -8.09 15.57 13.09
N ALA A 331 -9.01 14.65 12.85
CA ALA A 331 -10.17 14.89 11.97
C ALA A 331 -10.85 16.24 12.28
N LEU A 332 -11.14 17.02 11.24
CA LEU A 332 -11.70 18.37 11.29
C LEU A 332 -12.97 18.42 12.15
N GLY A 333 -13.21 19.58 12.76
CA GLY A 333 -14.48 19.89 13.41
C GLY A 333 -14.30 20.40 14.82
N SER A 334 -15.28 21.19 15.26
CA SER A 334 -15.34 21.72 16.62
C SER A 334 -16.67 21.37 17.27
N TYR A 335 -16.70 21.33 18.61
CA TYR A 335 -17.97 21.29 19.32
C TYR A 335 -18.64 22.65 19.21
N ARG A 336 -19.87 22.67 18.68
CA ARG A 336 -20.66 23.89 18.44
C ARG A 336 -21.79 23.98 19.44
N ASP A 337 -21.51 24.60 20.58
CA ASP A 337 -22.49 24.97 21.60
C ASP A 337 -23.10 26.37 21.38
N ASP A 338 -22.50 27.14 20.47
CA ASP A 338 -22.99 28.42 19.97
C ASP A 338 -24.18 28.28 19.01
N LEU A 339 -24.33 27.11 18.37
CA LEU A 339 -25.42 26.81 17.45
C LEU A 339 -26.49 25.93 18.11
N VAL A 340 -27.76 26.24 17.86
CA VAL A 340 -28.89 25.45 18.38
C VAL A 340 -29.57 24.73 17.22
N PHE A 341 -29.82 23.43 17.34
CA PHE A 341 -30.59 22.65 16.36
C PHE A 341 -31.79 21.99 17.05
N GLN A 342 -32.97 22.58 16.90
CA GLN A 342 -34.19 22.18 17.61
C GLN A 342 -35.39 22.01 16.67
N GLN A 343 -36.05 20.86 16.79
CA GLN A 343 -37.30 20.54 16.10
C GLN A 343 -38.42 21.50 16.47
N GLY A 344 -39.10 22.02 15.45
CA GLY A 344 -40.16 23.01 15.60
C GLY A 344 -39.65 24.46 15.71
N ILE A 345 -38.33 24.67 15.80
CA ILE A 345 -37.73 26.01 15.74
C ILE A 345 -36.99 26.21 14.43
N ASN A 346 -35.93 25.44 14.19
CA ASN A 346 -35.11 25.55 12.97
C ASN A 346 -34.94 24.22 12.25
N ILE A 347 -35.17 23.08 12.91
CA ILE A 347 -35.34 21.80 12.20
C ILE A 347 -36.79 21.70 11.75
N VAL A 348 -36.99 21.58 10.44
CA VAL A 348 -38.32 21.50 9.79
C VAL A 348 -38.73 20.07 9.48
N SER A 349 -37.78 19.14 9.42
CA SER A 349 -38.06 17.71 9.24
C SER A 349 -38.49 17.04 10.56
N PRO A 350 -39.36 16.03 10.53
CA PRO A 350 -39.57 15.18 11.69
C PRO A 350 -38.27 14.44 12.06
N LEU A 351 -37.90 14.44 13.33
CA LEU A 351 -36.76 13.63 13.79
C LEU A 351 -37.10 12.15 13.64
N LYS A 352 -36.18 11.39 13.02
CA LYS A 352 -36.27 9.94 12.84
C LYS A 352 -35.10 9.26 13.54
N PRO A 353 -35.09 9.18 14.89
CA PRO A 353 -34.02 8.49 15.59
C PRO A 353 -34.12 6.99 15.25
N ALA A 354 -33.02 6.42 14.76
CA ALA A 354 -32.90 5.01 14.42
C ALA A 354 -31.84 4.36 15.32
N SER A 355 -32.07 3.10 15.70
CA SER A 355 -30.99 2.29 16.28
C SER A 355 -29.97 1.99 15.19
N THR A 356 -28.69 2.14 15.50
CA THR A 356 -27.57 1.84 14.59
C THR A 356 -27.35 0.35 14.37
N GLY A 357 -28.12 -0.52 15.04
CA GLY A 357 -28.08 -1.96 14.83
C GLY A 357 -29.05 -2.73 15.70
N GLU A 358 -28.96 -4.06 15.59
CA GLU A 358 -29.63 -4.96 16.52
C GLU A 358 -29.01 -4.85 17.90
N TYR A 359 -29.87 -4.64 18.89
CA TYR A 359 -29.49 -4.55 20.28
C TYR A 359 -28.72 -5.79 20.75
N ALA A 360 -27.59 -5.55 21.41
CA ALA A 360 -26.83 -6.56 22.14
C ALA A 360 -26.37 -5.98 23.47
N SER A 361 -26.55 -6.73 24.56
CA SER A 361 -25.99 -6.43 25.88
C SER A 361 -24.60 -7.05 26.06
N GLU A 362 -24.17 -7.89 25.11
CA GLU A 362 -22.92 -8.63 25.14
C GLU A 362 -22.34 -8.76 23.72
N VAL A 363 -21.04 -8.48 23.58
CA VAL A 363 -20.30 -8.68 22.33
C VAL A 363 -19.18 -9.66 22.56
N ILE A 364 -19.06 -10.64 21.66
CA ILE A 364 -17.99 -11.63 21.63
C ILE A 364 -17.16 -11.40 20.36
N VAL A 365 -15.90 -11.03 20.49
CA VAL A 365 -14.98 -10.88 19.35
C VAL A 365 -14.13 -12.14 19.22
N LEU A 366 -14.07 -12.69 18.01
CA LEU A 366 -13.19 -13.78 17.59
C LEU A 366 -12.12 -13.22 16.63
N GLY A 367 -10.86 -13.34 17.01
CA GLY A 367 -9.70 -12.86 16.27
C GLY A 367 -8.93 -13.98 15.57
N ALA A 368 -7.66 -13.71 15.27
CA ALA A 368 -6.73 -14.66 14.68
C ALA A 368 -6.51 -15.90 15.56
N GLY A 369 -6.25 -17.04 14.91
CA GLY A 369 -6.02 -18.35 15.52
C GLY A 369 -7.12 -19.37 15.17
N GLU A 370 -6.82 -20.65 15.39
CA GLU A 370 -7.72 -21.77 15.12
C GLU A 370 -8.12 -22.49 16.42
N GLY A 371 -9.37 -22.93 16.49
CA GLY A 371 -9.90 -23.67 17.64
C GLY A 371 -9.76 -22.90 18.96
N ASP A 372 -9.34 -23.60 20.01
CA ASP A 372 -9.19 -23.05 21.36
C ASP A 372 -8.06 -22.00 21.48
N ALA A 373 -7.15 -21.94 20.50
CA ALA A 373 -6.08 -20.95 20.47
C ALA A 373 -6.50 -19.62 19.82
N ALA A 374 -7.72 -19.52 19.28
CA ALA A 374 -8.23 -18.28 18.69
C ALA A 374 -8.39 -17.18 19.74
N ILE A 375 -7.99 -15.96 19.39
CA ILE A 375 -8.17 -14.80 20.26
C ILE A 375 -9.67 -14.59 20.49
N ARG A 376 -10.10 -14.65 21.74
CA ARG A 376 -11.49 -14.44 22.13
C ARG A 376 -11.56 -13.37 23.22
N GLN A 377 -12.46 -12.40 23.04
CA GLN A 377 -12.79 -11.41 24.07
C GLN A 377 -14.29 -11.25 24.17
N THR A 378 -14.79 -11.08 25.39
CA THR A 378 -16.21 -10.86 25.67
C THR A 378 -16.35 -9.62 26.53
N VAL A 379 -17.23 -8.72 26.11
CA VAL A 379 -17.58 -7.50 26.85
C VAL A 379 -19.10 -7.46 26.99
N SER A 380 -19.60 -7.16 28.18
CA SER A 380 -21.04 -7.01 28.44
C SER A 380 -21.29 -5.76 29.27
N THR A 381 -22.52 -5.22 29.17
CA THR A 381 -22.99 -4.13 30.02
C THR A 381 -24.28 -4.56 30.72
N PRO A 382 -24.44 -4.29 32.02
CA PRO A 382 -25.73 -4.44 32.69
C PRO A 382 -26.74 -3.47 32.07
N ASP A 383 -27.86 -4.00 31.60
CA ASP A 383 -28.98 -3.23 31.07
C ASP A 383 -30.28 -3.78 31.66
N HIS A 384 -31.31 -2.93 31.75
CA HIS A 384 -32.67 -3.32 32.16
C HIS A 384 -33.38 -4.20 31.12
N ARG A 385 -32.84 -4.26 29.90
CA ARG A 385 -33.31 -5.11 28.79
C ARG A 385 -32.73 -6.53 28.88
N LEU A 386 -33.41 -7.51 28.28
CA LEU A 386 -32.97 -8.92 28.29
C LEU A 386 -31.59 -9.12 27.64
N ARG A 387 -30.83 -10.11 28.12
CA ARG A 387 -29.50 -10.42 27.55
C ARG A 387 -29.61 -10.85 26.09
N ARG A 388 -28.85 -10.18 25.22
CA ARG A 388 -28.63 -10.53 23.80
C ARG A 388 -27.14 -10.46 23.51
N ASN A 389 -26.62 -11.44 22.79
CA ASN A 389 -25.21 -11.49 22.40
C ASN A 389 -25.05 -11.41 20.89
N VAL A 390 -23.93 -10.83 20.45
CA VAL A 390 -23.48 -10.86 19.06
C VAL A 390 -22.04 -11.34 18.98
N ILE A 391 -21.69 -11.98 17.86
CA ILE A 391 -20.34 -12.46 17.57
C ILE A 391 -19.77 -11.62 16.42
N VAL A 392 -18.57 -11.05 16.62
CA VAL A 392 -17.79 -10.37 15.58
C VAL A 392 -16.58 -11.24 15.27
N ASP A 393 -16.50 -11.76 14.04
CA ASP A 393 -15.36 -12.55 13.58
C ASP A 393 -14.47 -11.71 12.65
N ASP A 394 -13.26 -11.39 13.09
CA ASP A 394 -12.26 -10.68 12.28
C ASP A 394 -10.87 -11.28 12.50
N LYS A 395 -10.45 -12.14 11.56
CA LYS A 395 -9.14 -12.82 11.59
C LYS A 395 -7.94 -11.87 11.48
N ARG A 396 -8.15 -10.59 11.14
CA ARG A 396 -7.08 -9.57 11.12
C ARG A 396 -6.75 -9.08 12.53
N ILE A 397 -7.61 -9.36 13.52
CA ILE A 397 -7.37 -8.98 14.92
C ILE A 397 -6.41 -9.99 15.54
N THR A 398 -5.15 -9.60 15.68
CA THR A 398 -4.05 -10.46 16.15
C THR A 398 -3.70 -10.27 17.63
N THR A 399 -4.43 -9.42 18.38
CA THR A 399 -4.17 -9.17 19.81
C THR A 399 -5.46 -9.08 20.63
N ALA A 400 -5.41 -9.55 21.89
CA ALA A 400 -6.54 -9.47 22.83
C ALA A 400 -6.93 -8.02 23.17
N ALA A 401 -5.96 -7.10 23.22
CA ALA A 401 -6.24 -5.68 23.47
C ALA A 401 -7.07 -5.05 22.34
N LYS A 402 -6.74 -5.34 21.08
CA LYS A 402 -7.50 -4.88 19.91
C LYS A 402 -8.88 -5.53 19.87
N ALA A 403 -8.98 -6.83 20.17
CA ALA A 403 -10.26 -7.52 20.30
C ALA A 403 -11.15 -6.90 21.39
N GLY A 404 -10.59 -6.55 22.55
CA GLY A 404 -11.32 -5.87 23.62
C GLY A 404 -11.75 -4.44 23.27
N ALA A 405 -10.94 -3.69 22.53
CA ALA A 405 -11.31 -2.36 22.03
C ALA A 405 -12.46 -2.43 21.02
N VAL A 406 -12.38 -3.36 20.05
CA VAL A 406 -13.45 -3.62 19.09
C VAL A 406 -14.73 -4.07 19.79
N ALA A 407 -14.62 -4.98 20.77
CA ALA A 407 -15.77 -5.45 21.54
C ALA A 407 -16.46 -4.30 22.30
N ARG A 408 -15.69 -3.39 22.91
CA ARG A 408 -16.25 -2.19 23.57
C ARG A 408 -16.89 -1.22 22.59
N ALA A 409 -16.26 -0.98 21.45
CA ALA A 409 -16.79 -0.09 20.41
C ALA A 409 -18.10 -0.63 19.83
N GLU A 410 -18.14 -1.92 19.50
CA GLU A 410 -19.34 -2.61 19.01
C GLU A 410 -20.44 -2.66 20.07
N LEU A 411 -20.08 -2.96 21.33
CA LEU A 411 -21.05 -2.98 22.42
C LEU A 411 -21.63 -1.58 22.60
N ALA A 412 -20.78 -0.55 22.66
CA ALA A 412 -21.22 0.84 22.70
C ALA A 412 -22.13 1.17 21.51
N ALA A 413 -21.81 0.76 20.28
CA ALA A 413 -22.64 1.00 19.10
C ALA A 413 -24.02 0.30 19.14
N ARG A 414 -24.14 -0.80 19.88
CA ARG A 414 -25.39 -1.59 20.02
C ARG A 414 -26.19 -1.25 21.27
N THR A 415 -25.52 -0.75 22.30
CA THR A 415 -26.16 -0.31 23.55
C THR A 415 -26.47 1.18 23.56
N ALA A 416 -25.70 1.99 22.83
CA ALA A 416 -25.92 3.43 22.71
C ALA A 416 -27.08 3.74 21.76
N ASP A 417 -28.12 4.28 22.38
CA ASP A 417 -28.96 5.40 21.97
C ASP A 417 -28.84 5.87 20.52
N LEU A 418 -29.89 5.52 19.77
CA LEU A 418 -30.56 6.33 18.75
C LEU A 418 -29.67 7.37 18.04
N THR A 419 -29.40 7.15 16.76
CA THR A 419 -28.82 8.16 15.87
C THR A 419 -29.92 8.87 15.08
N ILE A 420 -29.77 10.16 14.84
CA ILE A 420 -30.57 10.91 13.87
C ILE A 420 -29.68 11.07 12.65
N GLY A 421 -29.95 10.30 11.59
CA GLY A 421 -29.08 10.26 10.41
C GLY A 421 -29.17 11.48 9.50
N GLU A 422 -30.31 12.18 9.51
CA GLU A 422 -30.54 13.34 8.64
C GLU A 422 -31.50 14.33 9.30
N ILE A 423 -31.24 15.62 9.10
CA ILE A 423 -32.16 16.71 9.44
C ILE A 423 -32.24 17.72 8.30
N THR A 424 -33.41 18.33 8.12
CA THR A 424 -33.58 19.52 7.28
C THR A 424 -33.71 20.74 8.18
N VAL A 425 -32.83 21.72 7.98
CA VAL A 425 -32.72 22.94 8.76
C VAL A 425 -33.12 24.13 7.88
N ARG A 426 -33.85 25.09 8.43
CA ARG A 426 -34.09 26.39 7.80
C ARG A 426 -33.14 27.44 8.34
N ASP A 427 -32.85 28.46 7.54
CA ASP A 427 -32.07 29.62 7.96
C ASP A 427 -32.72 30.27 9.18
N HIS A 428 -31.92 30.51 10.22
CA HIS A 428 -32.41 31.00 11.50
C HIS A 428 -31.29 31.72 12.26
N PRO A 429 -31.55 32.80 13.03
CA PRO A 429 -30.50 33.50 13.79
C PRO A 429 -29.66 32.64 14.75
N MET A 430 -30.17 31.48 15.17
CA MET A 430 -29.46 30.53 16.06
C MET A 430 -28.67 29.44 15.32
N CYS A 431 -28.86 29.33 14.00
CA CYS A 431 -28.15 28.43 13.11
C CYS A 431 -28.20 29.04 11.70
N ALA A 432 -27.56 30.19 11.53
CA ALA A 432 -27.58 30.86 10.23
C ALA A 432 -26.97 29.90 9.20
N LEU A 433 -27.52 29.85 7.98
CA LEU A 433 -26.86 29.12 6.90
C LEU A 433 -25.38 29.54 6.84
N TRP A 434 -24.50 28.59 6.52
CA TRP A 434 -23.04 28.79 6.47
C TRP A 434 -22.33 28.95 7.82
N SER A 435 -23.05 29.01 8.95
CA SER A 435 -22.43 29.09 10.28
C SER A 435 -21.78 27.77 10.73
N TRP A 436 -22.08 26.65 10.08
CA TRP A 436 -21.47 25.33 10.32
C TRP A 436 -20.60 24.87 9.15
N GLN A 437 -19.85 23.80 9.41
CA GLN A 437 -19.06 23.07 8.42
C GLN A 437 -19.13 21.56 8.68
N VAL A 438 -18.67 20.79 7.71
CA VAL A 438 -18.49 19.35 7.89
C VAL A 438 -17.45 19.09 9.00
N GLY A 439 -17.66 18.01 9.76
CA GLY A 439 -16.86 17.65 10.93
C GLY A 439 -17.32 18.28 12.26
N ASP A 440 -18.06 19.41 12.24
CA ASP A 440 -18.56 20.04 13.46
C ASP A 440 -19.52 19.10 14.24
N VAL A 441 -19.47 19.18 15.56
CA VAL A 441 -20.33 18.42 16.46
C VAL A 441 -21.43 19.34 17.00
N ILE A 442 -22.67 19.03 16.67
CA ILE A 442 -23.88 19.81 17.00
C ILE A 442 -24.82 19.00 17.89
N LEU A 443 -25.63 19.70 18.70
CA LEU A 443 -26.65 19.07 19.55
C LEU A 443 -28.02 19.15 18.86
N VAL A 444 -28.57 18.00 18.47
CA VAL A 444 -29.89 17.89 17.85
C VAL A 444 -30.93 17.57 18.91
N GLN A 445 -31.96 18.41 19.01
CA GLN A 445 -32.98 18.31 20.05
C GLN A 445 -34.39 18.31 19.47
N GLY A 446 -35.31 17.56 20.09
CA GLY A 446 -36.71 17.58 19.69
C GLY A 446 -37.59 16.63 20.49
N GLN A 447 -38.86 16.57 20.11
CA GLN A 447 -39.85 15.70 20.72
C GLN A 447 -40.24 14.61 19.72
N VAL A 448 -40.00 13.36 20.08
CA VAL A 448 -40.32 12.20 19.24
C VAL A 448 -41.50 11.47 19.88
N PRO A 449 -42.61 11.22 19.17
CA PRO A 449 -43.86 10.76 19.78
C PRO A 449 -43.75 9.55 20.72
N HIS A 450 -42.87 8.59 20.40
CA HIS A 450 -42.71 7.33 21.15
C HIS A 450 -41.44 7.28 22.02
N LEU A 451 -40.54 8.26 21.90
CA LEU A 451 -39.28 8.32 22.66
C LEU A 451 -39.22 9.49 23.64
N GLY A 452 -40.20 10.39 23.58
CA GLY A 452 -40.19 11.60 24.40
C GLY A 452 -39.20 12.63 23.88
N ARG A 453 -38.61 13.39 24.81
CA ARG A 453 -37.62 14.43 24.48
C ARG A 453 -36.27 13.78 24.22
N VAL A 454 -35.72 14.03 23.04
CA VAL A 454 -34.39 13.57 22.64
C VAL A 454 -33.45 14.76 22.54
N ALA A 455 -32.19 14.57 22.95
CA ALA A 455 -31.12 15.55 22.83
C ALA A 455 -29.81 14.79 22.60
N ILE A 456 -29.34 14.77 21.35
CA ILE A 456 -28.30 13.84 20.91
C ILE A 456 -27.24 14.60 20.12
N LYS A 457 -25.97 14.40 20.49
CA LYS A 457 -24.83 15.03 19.80
C LYS A 457 -24.49 14.26 18.53
N HIS A 458 -24.31 14.98 17.44
CA HIS A 458 -23.97 14.43 16.14
C HIS A 458 -22.85 15.23 15.50
N ARG A 459 -21.97 14.53 14.81
CA ARG A 459 -21.01 15.10 13.88
C ARG A 459 -21.68 15.29 12.52
N ILE A 460 -21.52 16.46 11.92
CA ILE A 460 -21.98 16.73 10.55
C ILE A 460 -21.04 16.01 9.59
N LYS A 461 -21.55 15.01 8.85
CA LYS A 461 -20.75 14.26 7.86
C LYS A 461 -20.82 14.86 6.50
N SER A 462 -21.98 15.37 6.15
CA SER A 462 -22.17 16.12 4.93
C SER A 462 -23.37 17.04 5.06
N TRP A 463 -23.46 18.00 4.16
CA TRP A 463 -24.63 18.84 4.06
C TRP A 463 -24.73 19.43 2.65
N ARG A 464 -25.94 19.82 2.25
CA ARG A 464 -26.22 20.54 1.01
C ARG A 464 -27.30 21.58 1.22
N LEU A 465 -27.35 22.59 0.36
CA LEU A 465 -28.45 23.56 0.36
C LEU A 465 -29.66 23.00 -0.37
N LEU A 466 -30.84 23.40 0.09
CA LEU A 466 -32.12 23.15 -0.55
C LEU A 466 -32.77 24.51 -0.81
N GLY A 467 -32.56 25.06 -2.00
CA GLY A 467 -32.93 26.45 -2.30
C GLY A 467 -32.11 27.45 -1.49
N ASP A 468 -32.70 28.62 -1.21
CA ASP A 468 -31.98 29.76 -0.62
C ASP A 468 -32.09 29.83 0.92
N ASP A 469 -33.07 29.15 1.53
CA ASP A 469 -33.39 29.27 2.96
C ASP A 469 -33.27 27.97 3.75
N ARG A 470 -32.85 26.85 3.14
CA ARG A 470 -32.77 25.55 3.81
C ARG A 470 -31.51 24.77 3.48
N ALA A 471 -31.18 23.85 4.36
CA ALA A 471 -30.10 22.89 4.18
C ALA A 471 -30.52 21.51 4.69
N VAL A 472 -30.02 20.47 4.04
CA VAL A 472 -30.08 19.09 4.53
C VAL A 472 -28.71 18.74 5.09
N LEU A 473 -28.67 18.24 6.33
CA LEU A 473 -27.45 17.81 7.02
C LEU A 473 -27.54 16.30 7.25
N LYS A 474 -26.56 15.54 6.77
CA LYS A 474 -26.37 14.13 7.13
C LYS A 474 -25.42 14.04 8.32
N LEU A 475 -25.79 13.21 9.28
CA LEU A 475 -25.27 13.23 10.63
C LEU A 475 -24.78 11.84 11.05
N GLU A 476 -23.67 11.81 11.77
CA GLU A 476 -23.16 10.61 12.42
C GLU A 476 -23.12 10.84 13.93
N ARG A 477 -23.38 9.79 14.71
CA ARG A 477 -23.37 9.89 16.17
C ARG A 477 -21.98 10.28 16.66
N SER A 478 -21.89 11.38 17.42
CA SER A 478 -20.68 11.70 18.17
C SER A 478 -20.75 11.04 19.53
N THR A 479 -19.75 10.21 19.85
CA THR A 479 -19.60 9.64 21.21
C THR A 479 -19.15 10.68 22.22
#